data_AF-A0A7S0ZTK6-F1
#
_entry.id   AF-A0A7S0ZTK6-F1
#
_cell.length_a   1.000
_cell.length_b   1.000
_cell.length_c   1.000
_cell.angle_alpha   90.00
_cell.angle_beta   90.00
_cell.angle_gamma   90.00
#
_symmetry.space_group_name_H-M   'P 1'
#
loop_
_entity.id
_entity.type
_entity.pdbx_description
1 polymer ?
#
loop_
_entity_poly.entity_id
_entity_poly.type
_entity_poly.pdbx_seq_one_letter_code
_entity_poly.pdbx_strand_id
1 'polypeptide(L)'
;MESTSSCGSDSALKKGPVIRVNPNDFMQPCADGRFWHIDFARIVAVAFVAVDHGKQAFGVWNNLFAMNWVLQILCIVSGMSFTMSKVSLWRYEVRLFGYFVIGVATNWAAWVATGQDWRHNAPNVVFQLMFIIAMMLYSAILAPLKPFLWKARLCGLRGGKPTSPWTIGVMLGSIMIVTLIFCNLANVTATMIAPSLDFLSRSSDFLKFWGVPLTVEETVVYLRESSLFFVTPICSALIVMVFPLFLKETSWLTWFVLFNVYWSRLVFYRSAAERLFHCFDLFFIGMVCSYTGIKGRETMGKYVARYWFIVPLLCGAIWWPGSFGRFDEMPLRSFDARARMTVIEIILVMTFLLAGERFVDRKIFTEDNMGFMNTWSLLAYVTHKAIHITIVSPLSWVLIFLVLPIVCWFGSRKQMPSENPCVDAKS
;
A
#
# COMPACT_ATOMS: atom_id res chain seq x y z
N MET A 1 -48.99 -38.36 42.93
CA MET A 1 -48.26 -37.14 43.38
C MET A 1 -46.95 -37.12 42.62
N GLU A 2 -46.97 -36.61 41.39
CA GLU A 2 -45.79 -36.42 40.55
C GLU A 2 -45.59 -34.92 40.40
N SER A 3 -44.45 -34.43 40.91
CA SER A 3 -44.09 -33.03 40.93
C SER A 3 -43.55 -32.59 39.57
N THR A 4 -44.36 -31.86 38.82
CA THR A 4 -43.96 -31.10 37.64
C THR A 4 -43.12 -29.89 38.09
N SER A 5 -41.79 -29.94 37.88
CA SER A 5 -40.92 -28.78 38.08
C SER A 5 -40.90 -27.95 36.80
N SER A 6 -41.67 -26.88 36.79
CA SER A 6 -41.66 -25.86 35.74
C SER A 6 -40.44 -24.97 35.92
N CYS A 7 -39.34 -25.28 35.22
CA CYS A 7 -38.21 -24.37 35.10
C CYS A 7 -38.52 -23.29 34.04
N GLY A 8 -39.42 -22.37 34.40
CA GLY A 8 -39.66 -21.16 33.66
C GLY A 8 -38.60 -20.12 34.01
N SER A 9 -37.61 -19.97 33.14
CA SER A 9 -36.81 -18.76 33.07
C SER A 9 -36.58 -18.42 31.60
N ASP A 10 -37.59 -17.78 31.01
CA ASP A 10 -37.42 -16.87 29.88
C ASP A 10 -36.47 -15.76 30.33
N SER A 11 -35.17 -16.08 30.38
CA SER A 11 -34.15 -15.07 30.40
C SER A 11 -34.32 -14.30 29.11
N ALA A 12 -34.87 -13.10 29.23
CA ALA A 12 -34.86 -12.09 28.19
C ALA A 12 -33.39 -11.92 27.78
N LEU A 13 -32.98 -12.70 26.79
CA LEU A 13 -31.77 -12.52 26.01
C LEU A 13 -31.90 -11.11 25.48
N LYS A 14 -31.32 -10.17 26.23
CA LYS A 14 -31.14 -8.77 25.84
C LYS A 14 -30.56 -8.86 24.46
N LYS A 15 -31.41 -8.65 23.44
CA LYS A 15 -31.01 -8.68 22.03
C LYS A 15 -29.76 -7.83 21.97
N GLY A 16 -28.63 -8.50 21.76
CA GLY A 16 -27.34 -7.85 21.74
C GLY A 16 -27.43 -6.67 20.78
N PRO A 17 -26.68 -5.58 21.02
CA PRO A 17 -26.74 -4.39 20.19
C PRO A 17 -26.67 -4.80 18.71
N VAL A 18 -27.75 -4.51 17.97
CA VAL A 18 -27.89 -4.82 16.55
C VAL A 18 -26.66 -4.23 15.85
N ILE A 19 -25.83 -5.10 15.27
CA ILE A 19 -24.64 -4.68 14.52
C ILE A 19 -25.13 -3.80 13.35
N ARG A 20 -24.80 -2.52 13.37
CA ARG A 20 -25.31 -1.54 12.38
C ARG A 20 -24.41 -1.33 11.18
N VAL A 21 -23.13 -1.70 11.24
CA VAL A 21 -22.24 -1.62 10.06
C VAL A 21 -22.54 -2.81 9.17
N ASN A 22 -22.79 -2.56 7.88
CA ASN A 22 -22.96 -3.63 6.91
C ASN A 22 -21.66 -4.45 6.89
N PRO A 23 -21.68 -5.74 7.30
CA PRO A 23 -20.48 -6.59 7.25
C PRO A 23 -19.86 -6.60 5.85
N ASN A 24 -20.67 -6.39 4.83
CA ASN A 24 -20.25 -6.39 3.43
C ASN A 24 -19.49 -5.12 3.01
N ASP A 25 -19.35 -4.11 3.88
CA ASP A 25 -18.45 -2.97 3.68
C ASP A 25 -16.98 -3.34 3.97
N PHE A 26 -16.71 -4.43 4.69
CA PHE A 26 -15.36 -4.90 5.01
C PHE A 26 -14.83 -5.89 3.96
N MET A 27 -13.51 -5.93 3.80
CA MET A 27 -12.83 -7.07 3.19
C MET A 27 -13.16 -8.33 3.98
N GLN A 28 -13.69 -9.34 3.30
CA GLN A 28 -14.01 -10.61 3.93
C GLN A 28 -12.86 -11.59 3.71
N PRO A 29 -12.34 -12.24 4.78
CA PRO A 29 -11.42 -13.34 4.59
C PRO A 29 -12.12 -14.49 3.87
N CYS A 30 -11.33 -15.39 3.30
CA CYS A 30 -11.83 -16.68 2.82
C CYS A 30 -12.21 -17.57 4.02
N ALA A 31 -12.81 -18.74 3.75
CA ALA A 31 -13.27 -19.65 4.80
C ALA A 31 -12.11 -20.13 5.71
N ASP A 32 -10.90 -20.18 5.18
CA ASP A 32 -9.65 -20.48 5.89
C ASP A 32 -9.05 -19.28 6.66
N GLY A 33 -9.72 -18.13 6.67
CA GLY A 33 -9.26 -16.90 7.29
C GLY A 33 -8.24 -16.10 6.47
N ARG A 34 -7.88 -16.54 5.25
CA ARG A 34 -6.84 -15.89 4.41
C ARG A 34 -7.43 -14.89 3.42
N PHE A 35 -6.58 -13.94 3.00
CA PHE A 35 -6.93 -12.92 2.02
C PHE A 35 -6.17 -13.15 0.71
N TRP A 36 -6.55 -14.20 -0.02
CA TRP A 36 -5.83 -14.67 -1.21
C TRP A 36 -5.66 -13.62 -2.32
N HIS A 37 -6.58 -12.66 -2.43
CA HIS A 37 -6.46 -11.58 -3.41
C HIS A 37 -5.32 -10.60 -3.09
N ILE A 38 -4.96 -10.42 -1.82
CA ILE A 38 -3.83 -9.59 -1.39
C ILE A 38 -2.52 -10.28 -1.78
N ASP A 39 -2.44 -11.60 -1.55
CA ASP A 39 -1.32 -12.42 -1.98
C ASP A 39 -1.16 -12.41 -3.50
N PHE A 40 -2.24 -12.62 -4.24
CA PHE A 40 -2.26 -12.55 -5.70
C PHE A 40 -1.80 -11.18 -6.23
N ALA A 41 -2.36 -10.08 -5.71
CA ALA A 41 -1.96 -8.74 -6.11
C ALA A 41 -0.46 -8.48 -5.88
N ARG A 42 0.09 -8.95 -4.75
CA ARG A 42 1.53 -8.89 -4.49
C ARG A 42 2.34 -9.71 -5.49
N ILE A 43 1.93 -10.95 -5.78
CA ILE A 43 2.60 -11.84 -6.74
C ILE A 43 2.69 -11.17 -8.10
N VAL A 44 1.56 -10.63 -8.61
CA VAL A 44 1.53 -9.95 -9.90
C VAL A 44 2.38 -8.67 -9.85
N ALA A 45 2.24 -7.84 -8.83
CA ALA A 45 3.01 -6.60 -8.75
C ALA A 45 4.53 -6.85 -8.69
N VAL A 46 4.99 -7.86 -7.95
CA VAL A 46 6.39 -8.27 -7.93
C VAL A 46 6.85 -8.77 -9.30
N ALA A 47 6.01 -9.51 -10.03
CA ALA A 47 6.32 -9.92 -11.40
C ALA A 47 6.62 -8.70 -12.28
N PHE A 48 5.77 -7.67 -12.21
CA PHE A 48 5.96 -6.43 -12.95
C PHE A 48 7.20 -5.65 -12.51
N VAL A 49 7.52 -5.62 -11.21
CA VAL A 49 8.77 -5.02 -10.70
C VAL A 49 10.00 -5.74 -11.29
N ALA A 50 9.99 -7.07 -11.31
CA ALA A 50 11.07 -7.85 -11.90
C ALA A 50 11.22 -7.56 -13.40
N VAL A 51 10.11 -7.47 -14.14
CA VAL A 51 10.10 -7.07 -15.57
C VAL A 51 10.68 -5.68 -15.77
N ASP A 52 10.24 -4.68 -15.01
CA ASP A 52 10.70 -3.31 -15.14
C ASP A 52 12.21 -3.19 -14.84
N HIS A 53 12.69 -3.86 -13.79
CA HIS A 53 14.10 -3.80 -13.40
C HIS A 53 15.04 -4.61 -14.31
N GLY A 54 14.53 -5.64 -14.98
CA GLY A 54 15.27 -6.41 -15.98
C GLY A 54 15.29 -5.74 -17.37
N LYS A 55 14.27 -4.95 -17.70
CA LYS A 55 14.21 -4.15 -18.93
C LYS A 55 13.48 -2.84 -18.68
N GLN A 56 14.22 -1.80 -18.27
CA GLN A 56 13.66 -0.48 -17.90
C GLN A 56 12.80 0.17 -19.00
N ALA A 57 13.07 -0.15 -20.27
CA ALA A 57 12.22 0.28 -21.38
C ALA A 57 10.76 -0.16 -21.20
N PHE A 58 10.51 -1.29 -20.53
CA PHE A 58 9.15 -1.76 -20.25
C PHE A 58 8.37 -0.72 -19.44
N GLY A 59 8.87 -0.27 -18.29
CA GLY A 59 8.19 0.74 -17.48
C GLY A 59 8.06 2.07 -18.19
N VAL A 60 9.07 2.49 -18.96
CA VAL A 60 9.07 3.74 -19.74
C VAL A 60 7.99 3.79 -20.82
N TRP A 61 7.71 2.66 -21.47
CA TRP A 61 6.73 2.57 -22.57
C TRP A 61 5.35 2.11 -22.11
N ASN A 62 5.26 1.38 -21.00
CA ASN A 62 4.02 0.82 -20.48
C ASN A 62 3.58 1.54 -19.21
N ASN A 63 3.68 2.87 -19.20
CA ASN A 63 3.35 3.71 -18.04
C ASN A 63 1.96 3.40 -17.45
N LEU A 64 0.96 3.17 -18.31
CA LEU A 64 -0.39 2.81 -17.87
C LEU A 64 -0.40 1.53 -17.02
N PHE A 65 0.39 0.54 -17.41
CA PHE A 65 0.40 -0.80 -16.81
C PHE A 65 1.51 -1.03 -15.79
N ALA A 66 2.55 -0.20 -15.74
CA ALA A 66 3.63 -0.35 -14.76
C ALA A 66 3.55 0.74 -13.68
N MET A 67 3.33 2.00 -14.06
CA MET A 67 3.53 3.13 -13.15
C MET A 67 2.28 3.57 -12.39
N ASN A 68 1.09 3.31 -12.93
CA ASN A 68 -0.17 3.79 -12.36
C ASN A 68 -0.79 2.85 -11.33
N TRP A 69 -0.30 1.61 -11.18
CA TRP A 69 -0.88 0.70 -10.20
C TRP A 69 0.10 -0.23 -9.48
N VAL A 70 1.22 -0.65 -10.08
CA VAL A 70 2.07 -1.69 -9.47
C VAL A 70 2.59 -1.23 -8.10
N LEU A 71 3.22 -0.05 -8.05
CA LEU A 71 3.72 0.50 -6.79
C LEU A 71 2.58 0.87 -5.84
N GLN A 72 1.47 1.38 -6.37
CA GLN A 72 0.35 1.85 -5.58
C GLN A 72 -0.34 0.68 -4.87
N ILE A 73 -0.64 -0.39 -5.60
CA ILE A 73 -1.22 -1.61 -5.06
C ILE A 73 -0.25 -2.29 -4.10
N LEU A 74 1.08 -2.30 -4.36
CA LEU A 74 2.06 -2.78 -3.39
C LEU A 74 1.99 -2.01 -2.06
N CYS A 75 1.93 -0.67 -2.09
CA CYS A 75 1.82 0.14 -0.88
C CYS A 75 0.53 -0.18 -0.11
N ILE A 76 -0.61 -0.23 -0.81
CA ILE A 76 -1.91 -0.55 -0.23
C ILE A 76 -1.89 -1.94 0.40
N VAL A 77 -1.46 -2.96 -0.34
CA VAL A 77 -1.35 -4.35 0.13
C VAL A 77 -0.45 -4.43 1.35
N SER A 78 0.70 -3.75 1.35
CA SER A 78 1.60 -3.70 2.50
C SER A 78 0.94 -3.08 3.73
N GLY A 79 0.19 -1.98 3.57
CA GLY A 79 -0.59 -1.36 4.64
C GLY A 79 -1.67 -2.29 5.21
N MET A 80 -2.39 -2.99 4.33
CA MET A 80 -3.38 -4.00 4.72
C MET A 80 -2.72 -5.16 5.49
N SER A 81 -1.62 -5.71 4.97
CA SER A 81 -0.85 -6.78 5.62
C SER A 81 -0.32 -6.37 6.99
N PHE A 82 0.22 -5.15 7.12
CA PHE A 82 0.68 -4.62 8.41
C PHE A 82 -0.47 -4.51 9.42
N THR A 83 -1.64 -4.04 9.00
CA THR A 83 -2.84 -3.98 9.85
C THR A 83 -3.27 -5.37 10.33
N MET A 84 -3.34 -6.35 9.42
CA MET A 84 -3.78 -7.72 9.75
C MET A 84 -2.74 -8.50 10.57
N SER A 85 -1.49 -8.07 10.53
CA SER A 85 -0.42 -8.68 11.32
C SER A 85 -0.70 -8.55 12.82
N LYS A 86 -0.65 -9.69 13.50
CA LYS A 86 -0.71 -9.82 14.97
C LYS A 86 0.67 -9.77 15.62
N VAL A 87 1.75 -9.77 14.83
CA VAL A 87 3.11 -9.72 15.40
C VAL A 87 3.41 -8.32 15.95
N SER A 88 4.25 -8.24 16.97
CA SER A 88 4.72 -6.96 17.49
C SER A 88 5.49 -6.19 16.43
N LEU A 89 5.46 -4.85 16.52
CA LEU A 89 6.17 -3.97 15.59
C LEU A 89 7.64 -4.36 15.47
N TRP A 90 8.34 -4.55 16.59
CA TRP A 90 9.75 -4.97 16.58
C TRP A 90 10.01 -6.25 15.77
N ARG A 91 9.20 -7.31 15.96
CA ARG A 91 9.36 -8.55 15.20
C ARG A 91 9.06 -8.36 13.72
N TYR A 92 8.11 -7.49 13.40
CA TYR A 92 7.80 -7.11 12.02
C TYR A 92 8.99 -6.38 11.37
N GLU A 93 9.56 -5.37 12.05
CA GLU A 93 10.72 -4.61 11.58
C GLU A 93 11.96 -5.48 11.40
N VAL A 94 12.28 -6.35 12.38
CA VAL A 94 13.43 -7.27 12.27
C VAL A 94 13.28 -8.21 11.08
N ARG A 95 12.05 -8.69 10.81
CA ARG A 95 11.79 -9.56 9.65
C ARG A 95 12.00 -8.80 8.34
N LEU A 96 11.47 -7.58 8.22
CA LEU A 96 11.69 -6.74 7.04
C LEU A 96 13.17 -6.42 6.84
N PHE A 97 13.87 -6.05 7.91
CA PHE A 97 15.30 -5.79 7.89
C PHE A 97 16.11 -7.02 7.43
N GLY A 98 15.73 -8.22 7.87
CA GLY A 98 16.33 -9.46 7.39
C GLY A 98 16.21 -9.62 5.87
N TYR A 99 15.03 -9.37 5.31
CA TYR A 99 14.84 -9.40 3.84
C TYR A 99 15.65 -8.32 3.11
N PHE A 100 15.75 -7.12 3.70
CA PHE A 100 16.58 -6.05 3.17
C PHE A 100 18.06 -6.46 3.12
N VAL A 101 18.61 -6.97 4.23
CA VAL A 101 20.01 -7.41 4.31
C VAL A 101 20.30 -8.51 3.30
N ILE A 102 19.44 -9.53 3.20
CA ILE A 102 19.60 -10.63 2.25
C ILE A 102 19.57 -10.09 0.80
N GLY A 103 18.64 -9.21 0.47
CA GLY A 103 18.54 -8.63 -0.87
C GLY A 103 19.74 -7.77 -1.25
N VAL A 104 20.18 -6.89 -0.35
CA VAL A 104 21.37 -6.05 -0.55
C VAL A 104 22.63 -6.91 -0.68
N ALA A 105 22.80 -7.93 0.17
CA ALA A 105 23.93 -8.85 0.09
C ALA A 105 23.94 -9.62 -1.24
N THR A 106 22.77 -10.07 -1.71
CA THR A 106 22.62 -10.79 -2.98
C THR A 106 22.95 -9.89 -4.18
N ASN A 107 22.47 -8.65 -4.18
CA ASN A 107 22.81 -7.66 -5.20
C ASN A 107 24.30 -7.33 -5.16
N TRP A 108 24.86 -7.07 -3.98
CA TRP A 108 26.28 -6.76 -3.82
C TRP A 108 27.17 -7.90 -4.32
N ALA A 109 26.85 -9.15 -3.98
CA ALA A 109 27.56 -10.32 -4.46
C ALA A 109 27.51 -10.43 -6.00
N ALA A 110 26.36 -10.14 -6.63
CA ALA A 110 26.24 -10.09 -8.08
C ALA A 110 27.12 -9.02 -8.74
N TRP A 111 27.21 -7.82 -8.14
CA TRP A 111 28.10 -6.76 -8.61
C TRP A 111 29.57 -7.17 -8.52
N VAL A 112 29.99 -7.74 -7.38
CA VAL A 112 31.35 -8.24 -7.19
C VAL A 112 31.67 -9.34 -8.20
N ALA A 113 30.79 -10.32 -8.35
CA ALA A 113 30.99 -11.46 -9.25
C ALA A 113 31.08 -11.06 -10.73
N THR A 114 30.42 -9.96 -11.12
CA THR A 114 30.43 -9.44 -12.50
C THR A 114 31.44 -8.32 -12.72
N GLY A 115 32.27 -7.99 -11.72
CA GLY A 115 33.28 -6.94 -11.81
C GLY A 115 32.73 -5.52 -11.93
N GLN A 116 31.49 -5.28 -11.52
CA GLN A 116 30.89 -3.93 -11.52
C GLN A 116 31.45 -3.08 -10.37
N ASP A 117 31.57 -1.77 -10.61
CA ASP A 117 32.10 -0.82 -9.62
C ASP A 117 31.07 -0.45 -8.55
N TRP A 118 30.88 -1.36 -7.59
CA TRP A 118 29.96 -1.17 -6.47
C TRP A 118 30.47 -0.13 -5.47
N ARG A 119 31.77 0.18 -5.44
CA ARG A 119 32.36 1.09 -4.47
C ARG A 119 31.91 2.53 -4.74
N HIS A 120 31.91 2.94 -6.00
CA HIS A 120 31.45 4.27 -6.41
C HIS A 120 29.95 4.30 -6.75
N ASN A 121 29.28 3.15 -6.83
CA ASN A 121 27.85 3.04 -7.13
C ASN A 121 27.05 2.30 -6.05
N ALA A 122 27.47 2.39 -4.79
CA ALA A 122 26.79 1.74 -3.66
C ALA A 122 25.27 2.04 -3.58
N PRO A 123 24.78 3.26 -3.90
CA PRO A 123 23.34 3.53 -3.92
C PRO A 123 22.57 2.61 -4.87
N ASN A 124 23.12 2.26 -6.04
CA ASN A 124 22.45 1.36 -7.00
C ASN A 124 22.33 -0.08 -6.50
N VAL A 125 23.27 -0.54 -5.66
CA VAL A 125 23.21 -1.86 -5.01
C VAL A 125 22.04 -1.93 -4.03
N VAL A 126 21.81 -0.83 -3.29
CA VAL A 126 20.81 -0.73 -2.22
C VAL A 126 19.42 -0.32 -2.75
N PHE A 127 19.36 0.53 -3.77
CA PHE A 127 18.15 1.21 -4.23
C PHE A 127 16.99 0.26 -4.51
N GLN A 128 17.28 -0.91 -5.07
CA GLN A 128 16.26 -1.90 -5.45
C GLN A 128 15.48 -2.46 -4.25
N LEU A 129 16.05 -2.37 -3.04
CA LEU A 129 15.42 -2.85 -1.80
C LEU A 129 14.85 -1.69 -0.96
N MET A 130 14.89 -0.44 -1.45
CA MET A 130 14.43 0.73 -0.70
C MET A 130 12.94 0.70 -0.36
N PHE A 131 12.13 -0.01 -1.14
CA PHE A 131 10.72 -0.20 -0.79
C PHE A 131 10.55 -0.96 0.54
N ILE A 132 11.47 -1.84 0.93
CA ILE A 132 11.44 -2.46 2.28
C ILE A 132 11.72 -1.42 3.36
N ILE A 133 12.72 -0.56 3.18
CA ILE A 133 13.04 0.52 4.12
C ILE A 133 11.86 1.49 4.25
N ALA A 134 11.21 1.82 3.13
CA ALA A 134 9.99 2.62 3.13
C ALA A 134 8.89 1.95 3.95
N MET A 135 8.62 0.66 3.74
CA MET A 135 7.64 -0.09 4.55
C MET A 135 7.97 -0.05 6.05
N MET A 136 9.23 -0.27 6.43
CA MET A 136 9.69 -0.21 7.82
C MET A 136 9.41 1.16 8.46
N LEU A 137 9.76 2.24 7.74
CA LEU A 137 9.51 3.60 8.18
C LEU A 137 8.01 3.86 8.33
N TYR A 138 7.21 3.44 7.35
CA TYR A 138 5.76 3.66 7.36
C TYR A 138 5.08 2.90 8.50
N SER A 139 5.43 1.63 8.72
CA SER A 139 4.88 0.84 9.82
C SER A 139 5.29 1.42 11.18
N ALA A 140 6.51 1.90 11.34
CA ALA A 140 6.95 2.55 12.57
C ALA A 140 6.15 3.83 12.87
N ILE A 141 5.98 4.72 11.87
CA ILE A 141 5.22 5.96 12.01
C ILE A 141 3.74 5.70 12.28
N LEU A 142 3.13 4.73 11.59
CA LEU A 142 1.70 4.46 11.66
C LEU A 142 1.30 3.41 12.72
N ALA A 143 2.26 2.74 13.37
CA ALA A 143 1.99 1.76 14.42
C ALA A 143 1.08 2.30 15.54
N PRO A 144 1.27 3.54 16.06
CA PRO A 144 0.39 4.10 17.08
C PRO A 144 -1.06 4.21 16.65
N LEU A 145 -1.35 4.22 15.33
CA LEU A 145 -2.70 4.36 14.79
C LEU A 145 -3.51 3.06 14.83
N LYS A 146 -2.87 1.88 14.91
CA LYS A 146 -3.58 0.58 14.91
C LYS A 146 -4.61 0.47 16.06
N PRO A 147 -4.28 0.77 17.34
CA PRO A 147 -5.26 0.73 18.42
C PRO A 147 -6.42 1.72 18.23
N PHE A 148 -6.15 2.91 17.68
CA PHE A 148 -7.20 3.90 17.39
C PHE A 148 -8.14 3.41 16.30
N LEU A 149 -7.63 2.88 15.20
CA LEU A 149 -8.43 2.32 14.12
C LEU A 149 -9.27 1.12 14.58
N TRP A 150 -8.70 0.27 15.44
CA TRP A 150 -9.46 -0.81 16.06
C TRP A 150 -10.60 -0.28 16.93
N LYS A 151 -10.34 0.73 17.78
CA LYS A 151 -11.38 1.37 18.60
C LYS A 151 -12.45 2.04 17.72
N ALA A 152 -12.04 2.75 16.67
CA ALA A 152 -12.94 3.37 15.71
C ALA A 152 -13.85 2.34 15.04
N ARG A 153 -13.30 1.18 14.63
CA ARG A 153 -14.08 0.05 14.11
C ARG A 153 -15.14 -0.41 15.10
N LEU A 154 -14.76 -0.63 16.36
CA LEU A 154 -15.70 -1.05 17.42
C LEU A 154 -16.78 0.00 17.71
N CYS A 155 -16.42 1.28 17.69
CA CYS A 155 -17.37 2.39 17.83
C CYS A 155 -18.37 2.44 16.67
N GLY A 156 -17.91 2.30 15.43
CA GLY A 156 -18.77 2.25 14.25
C GLY A 156 -19.79 1.12 14.33
N LEU A 157 -19.38 -0.06 14.82
CA LEU A 157 -20.27 -1.22 15.00
C LEU A 157 -21.41 -0.97 16.00
N ARG A 158 -21.21 -0.10 17.00
CA ARG A 158 -22.22 0.25 18.02
C ARG A 158 -23.27 1.25 17.50
N GLY A 159 -23.03 1.89 16.36
CA GLY A 159 -23.91 2.88 15.76
C GLY A 159 -23.79 4.26 16.43
N GLY A 160 -23.26 5.24 15.69
CA GLY A 160 -23.13 6.61 16.18
C GLY A 160 -24.41 7.45 16.08
N LYS A 161 -24.35 8.67 16.60
CA LYS A 161 -25.35 9.72 16.38
C LYS A 161 -25.37 10.15 14.90
N PRO A 162 -26.48 10.67 14.37
CA PRO A 162 -26.50 11.20 13.00
C PRO A 162 -25.44 12.29 12.84
N THR A 163 -24.74 12.27 11.70
CA THR A 163 -23.70 13.24 11.37
C THR A 163 -24.34 14.60 11.15
N SER A 164 -23.96 15.60 11.96
CA SER A 164 -24.41 16.98 11.82
C SER A 164 -23.66 17.68 10.68
N PRO A 165 -24.30 18.54 9.86
CA PRO A 165 -23.60 19.36 8.87
C PRO A 165 -22.45 20.19 9.47
N TRP A 166 -22.59 20.63 10.72
CA TRP A 166 -21.53 21.36 11.43
C TRP A 166 -20.23 20.56 11.59
N THR A 167 -20.31 19.24 11.69
CA THR A 167 -19.14 18.36 11.72
C THR A 167 -18.31 18.49 10.45
N ILE A 168 -18.97 18.58 9.29
CA ILE A 168 -18.31 18.73 7.99
C ILE A 168 -17.60 20.09 7.94
N GLY A 169 -18.25 21.15 8.43
CA GLY A 169 -17.64 22.47 8.54
C GLY A 169 -16.37 22.49 9.43
N VAL A 170 -16.43 21.87 10.61
CA VAL A 170 -15.28 21.74 11.53
C VAL A 170 -14.15 20.91 10.90
N MET A 171 -14.49 19.87 10.14
CA MET A 171 -13.53 19.11 9.35
C MET A 171 -12.79 20.02 8.38
N LEU A 172 -13.51 20.70 7.49
CA LEU A 172 -12.90 21.47 6.42
C LEU A 172 -12.09 22.63 7.00
N GLY A 173 -12.60 23.26 8.06
CA GLY A 173 -11.89 24.26 8.84
C GLY A 173 -10.58 23.74 9.44
N SER A 174 -10.58 22.56 10.06
CA SER A 174 -9.35 21.99 10.65
C SER A 174 -8.31 21.58 9.61
N ILE A 175 -8.72 21.00 8.48
CA ILE A 175 -7.83 20.71 7.35
C ILE A 175 -7.22 21.99 6.79
N MET A 176 -8.03 23.05 6.61
CA MET A 176 -7.56 24.35 6.15
C MET A 176 -6.57 24.98 7.14
N ILE A 177 -6.87 24.96 8.44
CA ILE A 177 -5.97 25.48 9.48
C ILE A 177 -4.63 24.74 9.46
N VAL A 178 -4.64 23.40 9.39
CA VAL A 178 -3.41 22.59 9.33
C VAL A 178 -2.61 22.92 8.09
N THR A 179 -3.27 23.03 6.93
CA THR A 179 -2.62 23.44 5.69
C THR A 179 -1.95 24.79 5.83
N LEU A 180 -2.65 25.80 6.38
CA LEU A 180 -2.10 27.13 6.63
C LEU A 180 -0.92 27.10 7.60
N ILE A 181 -1.01 26.35 8.71
CA ILE A 181 0.07 26.20 9.68
C ILE A 181 1.30 25.61 9.00
N PHE A 182 1.15 24.53 8.23
CA PHE A 182 2.27 23.89 7.55
C PHE A 182 2.88 24.79 6.48
N CYS A 183 2.07 25.49 5.68
CA CYS A 183 2.58 26.46 4.71
C CYS A 183 3.44 27.56 5.37
N ASN A 184 3.08 28.01 6.57
CA ASN A 184 3.85 29.01 7.31
C ASN A 184 5.07 28.41 8.01
N LEU A 185 4.91 27.27 8.68
CA LEU A 185 5.97 26.56 9.38
C LEU A 185 7.08 26.14 8.41
N ALA A 186 6.71 25.71 7.21
CA ALA A 186 7.62 25.40 6.10
C ALA A 186 8.63 26.51 5.83
N ASN A 187 8.17 27.76 5.80
CA ASN A 187 9.02 28.89 5.48
C ASN A 187 10.07 29.13 6.55
N VAL A 188 9.70 28.90 7.83
CA VAL A 188 10.60 29.08 8.99
C VAL A 188 11.55 27.89 9.14
N THR A 189 11.05 26.66 9.05
CA THR A 189 11.88 25.47 9.22
C THR A 189 12.84 25.27 8.06
N ALA A 190 12.44 25.62 6.83
CA ALA A 190 13.30 25.51 5.66
C ALA A 190 14.55 26.38 5.80
N THR A 191 14.43 27.63 6.26
CA THR A 191 15.58 28.53 6.42
C THR A 191 16.51 28.09 7.55
N MET A 192 15.97 27.49 8.62
CA MET A 192 16.77 26.97 9.73
C MET A 192 17.51 25.67 9.39
N ILE A 193 16.87 24.77 8.64
CA ILE A 193 17.42 23.42 8.35
C ILE A 193 18.33 23.43 7.12
N ALA A 194 18.10 24.34 6.16
CA ALA A 194 18.81 24.33 4.88
C ALA A 194 20.35 24.32 5.00
N PRO A 195 21.00 25.11 5.88
CA PRO A 195 22.46 25.06 6.02
C PRO A 195 22.99 23.69 6.44
N SER A 196 22.29 23.01 7.37
CA SER A 196 22.69 21.68 7.83
C SER A 196 22.50 20.62 6.75
N LEU A 197 21.41 20.72 5.98
CA LEU A 197 21.13 19.76 4.91
C LEU A 197 22.06 19.97 3.70
N ASP A 198 22.39 21.21 3.36
CA ASP A 198 23.43 21.55 2.37
C ASP A 198 24.78 20.94 2.76
N PHE A 199 25.23 21.12 4.01
CA PHE A 199 26.46 20.53 4.52
C PHE A 199 26.48 19.00 4.41
N LEU A 200 25.38 18.35 4.79
CA LEU A 200 25.24 16.89 4.69
C LEU A 200 25.22 16.42 3.23
N SER A 201 24.53 17.13 2.33
CA SER A 201 24.40 16.78 0.92
C SER A 201 25.76 16.77 0.20
N ARG A 202 26.63 17.75 0.52
CA ARG A 202 27.99 17.84 -0.04
C ARG A 202 28.86 16.67 0.39
N SER A 203 28.61 16.17 1.60
CA SER A 203 29.38 15.10 2.24
C SER A 203 28.87 13.68 1.90
N SER A 204 27.74 13.53 1.19
CA SER A 204 27.10 12.24 0.98
C SER A 204 26.61 12.04 -0.46
N ASP A 205 27.26 11.16 -1.20
CA ASP A 205 26.80 10.77 -2.54
C ASP A 205 25.45 10.05 -2.52
N PHE A 206 25.10 9.44 -1.38
CA PHE A 206 23.78 8.88 -1.18
C PHE A 206 22.69 9.96 -1.22
N LEU A 207 22.89 11.09 -0.54
CA LEU A 207 21.91 12.19 -0.58
C LEU A 207 21.79 12.81 -1.97
N LYS A 208 22.91 12.93 -2.71
CA LYS A 208 22.91 13.39 -4.11
C LYS A 208 22.13 12.44 -5.01
N PHE A 209 22.28 11.13 -4.82
CA PHE A 209 21.51 10.12 -5.55
C PHE A 209 20.00 10.29 -5.36
N TRP A 210 19.56 10.76 -4.18
CA TRP A 210 18.16 11.07 -3.89
C TRP A 210 17.71 12.47 -4.32
N GLY A 211 18.55 13.21 -5.06
CA GLY A 211 18.22 14.54 -5.53
C GLY A 211 18.11 15.59 -4.42
N VAL A 212 18.77 15.36 -3.27
CA VAL A 212 18.89 16.42 -2.27
C VAL A 212 19.73 17.56 -2.86
N PRO A 213 19.26 18.82 -2.81
CA PRO A 213 19.97 19.92 -3.45
C PRO A 213 21.35 20.21 -2.85
N LEU A 214 22.22 20.84 -3.66
CA LEU A 214 23.62 21.11 -3.32
C LEU A 214 23.88 22.55 -2.88
N THR A 215 22.86 23.40 -2.95
CA THR A 215 22.91 24.80 -2.56
C THR A 215 21.87 25.09 -1.48
N VAL A 216 22.12 26.10 -0.66
CA VAL A 216 21.21 26.50 0.42
C VAL A 216 19.89 26.99 -0.18
N GLU A 217 19.94 27.76 -1.27
CA GLU A 217 18.78 28.31 -1.95
C GLU A 217 17.86 27.22 -2.49
N GLU A 218 18.42 26.25 -3.22
CA GLU A 218 17.65 25.09 -3.70
C GLU A 218 17.13 24.23 -2.55
N THR A 219 17.92 24.10 -1.47
CA THR A 219 17.50 23.36 -0.27
C THR A 219 16.30 24.01 0.40
N VAL A 220 16.26 25.35 0.48
CA VAL A 220 15.09 26.07 1.01
C VAL A 220 13.85 25.79 0.15
N VAL A 221 13.98 25.82 -1.18
CA VAL A 221 12.88 25.50 -2.10
C VAL A 221 12.42 24.05 -1.90
N TYR A 222 13.37 23.11 -1.88
CA TYR A 222 13.11 21.69 -1.66
C TYR A 222 12.40 21.42 -0.32
N LEU A 223 12.83 22.06 0.77
CA LEU A 223 12.21 21.90 2.09
C LEU A 223 10.81 22.51 2.14
N ARG A 224 10.59 23.66 1.48
CA ARG A 224 9.26 24.26 1.35
C ARG A 224 8.32 23.33 0.57
N GLU A 225 8.75 22.80 -0.57
CA GLU A 225 7.95 21.81 -1.32
C GLU A 225 7.70 20.55 -0.49
N SER A 226 8.74 20.01 0.16
CA SER A 226 8.65 18.79 0.97
C SER A 226 7.69 18.93 2.14
N SER A 227 7.64 20.10 2.77
CA SER A 227 6.73 20.38 3.87
C SER A 227 5.25 20.26 3.48
N LEU A 228 4.92 20.63 2.23
CA LEU A 228 3.56 20.51 1.70
C LEU A 228 3.17 19.04 1.54
N PHE A 229 4.14 18.14 1.32
CA PHE A 229 3.89 16.70 1.27
C PHE A 229 3.49 16.12 2.63
N PHE A 230 3.84 16.76 3.76
CA PHE A 230 3.37 16.33 5.09
C PHE A 230 1.93 16.75 5.39
N VAL A 231 1.39 17.76 4.70
CA VAL A 231 0.01 18.22 4.90
C VAL A 231 -0.97 17.09 4.65
N THR A 232 -0.81 16.38 3.52
CA THR A 232 -1.71 15.29 3.11
C THR A 232 -1.82 14.19 4.18
N PRO A 233 -0.73 13.54 4.63
CA PRO A 233 -0.79 12.49 5.63
C PRO A 233 -1.26 12.97 7.00
N ILE A 234 -0.95 14.20 7.39
CA ILE A 234 -1.41 14.77 8.67
C ILE A 234 -2.93 15.03 8.62
N CYS A 235 -3.42 15.59 7.52
CA CYS A 235 -4.86 15.73 7.31
C CYS A 235 -5.56 14.35 7.29
N SER A 236 -4.97 13.33 6.65
CA SER A 236 -5.46 11.95 6.70
C SER A 236 -5.48 11.39 8.13
N ALA A 237 -4.45 11.66 8.93
CA ALA A 237 -4.41 11.27 10.34
C ALA A 237 -5.49 11.96 11.17
N LEU A 238 -5.73 13.26 10.95
CA LEU A 238 -6.80 14.01 11.59
C LEU A 238 -8.18 13.48 11.21
N ILE A 239 -8.41 13.18 9.92
CA ILE A 239 -9.64 12.52 9.46
C ILE A 239 -9.87 11.24 10.27
N VAL A 240 -8.86 10.39 10.39
CA VAL A 240 -8.98 9.09 11.07
C VAL A 240 -9.12 9.21 12.58
N MET A 241 -8.48 10.19 13.23
CA MET A 241 -8.53 10.34 14.69
C MET A 241 -9.77 11.10 15.16
N VAL A 242 -10.20 12.11 14.40
CA VAL A 242 -11.24 13.05 14.82
C VAL A 242 -12.62 12.64 14.29
N PHE A 243 -12.73 12.18 13.05
CA PHE A 243 -14.06 11.94 12.46
C PHE A 243 -14.83 10.76 13.07
N PRO A 244 -14.21 9.67 13.54
CA PRO A 244 -14.97 8.62 14.21
C PRO A 244 -15.78 9.14 15.41
N LEU A 245 -15.41 10.30 15.98
CA LEU A 245 -16.15 10.95 17.05
C LEU A 245 -17.51 11.54 16.59
N PHE A 246 -17.67 11.77 15.29
CA PHE A 246 -18.83 12.46 14.71
C PHE A 246 -19.54 11.67 13.61
N LEU A 247 -18.89 10.66 13.03
CA LEU A 247 -19.49 9.81 12.01
C LEU A 247 -20.33 8.70 12.64
N LYS A 248 -21.54 8.54 12.11
CA LYS A 248 -22.40 7.40 12.45
C LYS A 248 -21.78 6.07 12.01
N GLU A 249 -21.14 6.08 10.84
CA GLU A 249 -20.60 4.92 10.14
C GLU A 249 -19.14 5.18 9.78
N THR A 250 -18.24 4.34 10.29
CA THR A 250 -16.80 4.49 10.07
C THR A 250 -16.34 4.04 8.68
N SER A 251 -17.18 3.35 7.90
CA SER A 251 -16.85 2.93 6.52
C SER A 251 -16.73 4.11 5.53
N TRP A 252 -17.13 5.32 5.93
CA TRP A 252 -16.85 6.56 5.19
C TRP A 252 -15.41 7.07 5.35
N LEU A 253 -14.68 6.64 6.38
CA LEU A 253 -13.32 7.14 6.65
C LEU A 253 -12.38 6.89 5.47
N THR A 254 -12.43 5.69 4.89
CA THR A 254 -11.64 5.34 3.71
C THR A 254 -11.93 6.28 2.53
N TRP A 255 -13.19 6.65 2.30
CA TRP A 255 -13.56 7.62 1.26
C TRP A 255 -13.00 9.01 1.51
N PHE A 256 -13.05 9.50 2.75
CA PHE A 256 -12.50 10.80 3.10
C PHE A 256 -10.97 10.84 2.99
N VAL A 257 -10.28 9.77 3.38
CA VAL A 257 -8.82 9.66 3.21
C VAL A 257 -8.46 9.61 1.73
N LEU A 258 -9.15 8.79 0.92
CA LEU A 258 -8.96 8.76 -0.54
C LEU A 258 -9.17 10.13 -1.18
N PHE A 259 -10.27 10.80 -0.83
CA PHE A 259 -10.56 12.14 -1.33
C PHE A 259 -9.45 13.12 -0.94
N ASN A 260 -9.01 13.14 0.33
CA ASN A 260 -7.94 14.02 0.79
C ASN A 260 -6.63 13.80 0.02
N VAL A 261 -6.21 12.53 -0.14
CA VAL A 261 -4.97 12.17 -0.84
C VAL A 261 -5.02 12.60 -2.29
N TYR A 262 -6.09 12.24 -3.01
CA TYR A 262 -6.19 12.49 -4.44
C TYR A 262 -6.53 13.93 -4.80
N TRP A 263 -7.36 14.60 -4.00
CA TRP A 263 -7.59 16.04 -4.14
C TRP A 263 -6.28 16.82 -3.99
N SER A 264 -5.48 16.48 -2.97
CA SER A 264 -4.18 17.12 -2.75
C SER A 264 -3.18 16.82 -3.87
N ARG A 265 -3.28 15.66 -4.54
CA ARG A 265 -2.47 15.34 -5.75
C ARG A 265 -2.89 16.12 -6.98
N LEU A 266 -4.18 16.41 -7.13
CA LEU A 266 -4.70 17.20 -8.25
C LEU A 266 -4.31 18.68 -8.11
N VAL A 267 -4.48 19.24 -6.90
CA VAL A 267 -4.33 20.68 -6.66
C VAL A 267 -2.87 21.11 -6.57
N PHE A 268 -2.03 20.35 -5.87
CA PHE A 268 -0.64 20.72 -5.64
C PHE A 268 0.27 20.09 -6.70
N TYR A 269 1.19 20.87 -7.28
CA TYR A 269 2.30 20.30 -8.05
C TYR A 269 3.22 19.53 -7.10
N ARG A 270 3.80 18.43 -7.58
CA ARG A 270 4.57 17.51 -6.76
C ARG A 270 5.84 17.09 -7.50
N SER A 271 6.97 17.16 -6.80
CA SER A 271 8.29 16.78 -7.32
C SER A 271 8.52 15.27 -7.18
N ALA A 272 9.64 14.74 -7.70
CA ALA A 272 9.97 13.31 -7.57
C ALA A 272 10.04 12.84 -6.10
N ALA A 273 10.41 13.74 -5.18
CA ALA A 273 10.46 13.47 -3.74
C ALA A 273 9.09 13.11 -3.15
N GLU A 274 8.01 13.55 -3.80
CA GLU A 274 6.65 13.21 -3.41
C GLU A 274 6.39 11.69 -3.43
N ARG A 275 7.08 10.94 -4.29
CA ARG A 275 6.87 9.50 -4.45
C ARG A 275 6.87 8.78 -3.10
N LEU A 276 7.78 9.15 -2.19
CA LEU A 276 7.86 8.58 -0.85
C LEU A 276 6.62 8.89 0.00
N PHE A 277 6.11 10.12 -0.06
CA PHE A 277 4.92 10.53 0.69
C PHE A 277 3.64 9.94 0.11
N HIS A 278 3.56 9.84 -1.21
CA HIS A 278 2.44 9.20 -1.87
C HIS A 278 2.36 7.70 -1.52
N CYS A 279 3.49 6.99 -1.53
CA CYS A 279 3.57 5.62 -1.06
C CYS A 279 3.14 5.49 0.41
N PHE A 280 3.52 6.44 1.27
CA PHE A 280 3.05 6.50 2.66
C PHE A 280 1.53 6.68 2.74
N ASP A 281 0.96 7.61 1.98
CA ASP A 281 -0.49 7.86 1.92
C ASP A 281 -1.26 6.61 1.45
N LEU A 282 -0.74 5.88 0.46
CA LEU A 282 -1.34 4.65 -0.02
C LEU A 282 -1.23 3.49 0.97
N PHE A 283 -0.09 3.38 1.67
CA PHE A 283 0.05 2.45 2.79
C PHE A 283 -0.97 2.77 3.89
N PHE A 284 -1.16 4.05 4.20
CA PHE A 284 -2.15 4.53 5.14
C PHE A 284 -3.59 4.19 4.66
N ILE A 285 -3.93 4.44 3.39
CA ILE A 285 -5.22 4.02 2.81
C ILE A 285 -5.46 2.52 3.00
N GLY A 286 -4.46 1.68 2.72
CA GLY A 286 -4.53 0.23 2.96
C GLY A 286 -4.84 -0.10 4.42
N MET A 287 -4.15 0.55 5.37
CA MET A 287 -4.41 0.37 6.80
C MET A 287 -5.83 0.75 7.21
N VAL A 288 -6.32 1.93 6.78
CA VAL A 288 -7.66 2.44 7.13
C VAL A 288 -8.74 1.56 6.52
N CYS A 289 -8.59 1.18 5.26
CA CYS A 289 -9.54 0.31 4.57
C CYS A 289 -9.66 -1.06 5.24
N SER A 290 -8.56 -1.65 5.73
CA SER A 290 -8.60 -2.92 6.44
C SER A 290 -9.37 -2.87 7.77
N TYR A 291 -9.28 -1.75 8.51
CA TYR A 291 -9.99 -1.63 9.78
C TYR A 291 -11.42 -1.13 9.63
N THR A 292 -11.69 -0.23 8.70
CA THR A 292 -12.94 0.53 8.64
C THR A 292 -13.84 0.11 7.48
N GLY A 293 -13.31 -0.65 6.51
CA GLY A 293 -14.01 -0.99 5.28
C GLY A 293 -14.16 0.21 4.36
N ILE A 294 -14.98 0.06 3.32
CA ILE A 294 -15.34 1.14 2.41
C ILE A 294 -16.85 1.09 2.17
N LYS A 295 -17.53 2.22 2.42
CA LYS A 295 -18.99 2.28 2.29
C LYS A 295 -19.42 1.92 0.87
N GLY A 296 -20.34 0.98 0.73
CA GLY A 296 -20.88 0.58 -0.57
C GLY A 296 -20.02 -0.44 -1.33
N ARG A 297 -18.99 -1.01 -0.69
CA ARG A 297 -18.11 -2.05 -1.24
C ARG A 297 -18.87 -3.18 -1.92
N GLU A 298 -19.95 -3.65 -1.27
CA GLU A 298 -20.74 -4.76 -1.78
C GLU A 298 -21.37 -4.43 -3.14
N THR A 299 -22.16 -3.36 -3.19
CA THR A 299 -22.90 -2.96 -4.38
C THR A 299 -21.95 -2.51 -5.48
N MET A 300 -21.05 -1.57 -5.19
CA MET A 300 -20.12 -1.03 -6.19
C MET A 300 -19.18 -2.11 -6.69
N GLY A 301 -18.63 -2.93 -5.81
CA GLY A 301 -17.70 -3.95 -6.22
C GLY A 301 -18.37 -5.13 -6.96
N LYS A 302 -19.67 -5.41 -6.76
CA LYS A 302 -20.43 -6.31 -7.65
C LYS A 302 -20.48 -5.77 -9.07
N TYR A 303 -20.72 -4.46 -9.23
CA TYR A 303 -20.74 -3.82 -10.55
C TYR A 303 -19.34 -3.78 -11.19
N VAL A 304 -18.32 -3.40 -10.43
CA VAL A 304 -16.92 -3.39 -10.90
C VAL A 304 -16.48 -4.80 -11.31
N ALA A 305 -16.84 -5.84 -10.55
CA ALA A 305 -16.53 -7.22 -10.92
C ALA A 305 -17.26 -7.69 -12.19
N ARG A 306 -18.56 -7.37 -12.29
CA ARG A 306 -19.40 -7.74 -13.45
C ARG A 306 -18.97 -7.03 -14.74
N TYR A 307 -18.58 -5.77 -14.63
CA TYR A 307 -18.23 -4.90 -15.76
C TYR A 307 -16.74 -4.54 -15.75
N TRP A 308 -15.89 -5.48 -15.35
CA TRP A 308 -14.45 -5.23 -15.15
C TRP A 308 -13.75 -4.69 -16.40
N PHE A 309 -14.21 -5.08 -17.59
CA PHE A 309 -13.68 -4.61 -18.88
C PHE A 309 -13.85 -3.10 -19.09
N ILE A 310 -14.79 -2.45 -18.39
CA ILE A 310 -14.95 -0.99 -18.43
C ILE A 310 -13.72 -0.30 -17.82
N VAL A 311 -13.06 -0.90 -16.82
CA VAL A 311 -11.89 -0.31 -16.15
C VAL A 311 -10.73 -0.06 -17.13
N PRO A 312 -10.20 -1.06 -17.86
CA PRO A 312 -9.15 -0.82 -18.85
C PRO A 312 -9.61 0.08 -20.00
N LEU A 313 -10.90 0.04 -20.40
CA LEU A 313 -11.44 0.96 -21.42
C LEU A 313 -11.42 2.42 -20.96
N LEU A 314 -11.87 2.70 -19.73
CA LEU A 314 -11.82 4.05 -19.14
C LEU A 314 -10.38 4.52 -18.98
N CYS A 315 -9.52 3.66 -18.45
CA CYS A 315 -8.09 3.96 -18.33
C CYS A 315 -7.47 4.29 -19.70
N GLY A 316 -7.77 3.50 -20.74
CA GLY A 316 -7.30 3.74 -22.11
C GLY A 316 -7.89 5.00 -22.75
N ALA A 317 -9.13 5.37 -22.44
CA ALA A 317 -9.77 6.59 -22.94
C ALA A 317 -9.23 7.87 -22.27
N ILE A 318 -8.84 7.78 -21.00
CA ILE A 318 -8.23 8.90 -20.26
C ILE A 318 -6.75 9.06 -20.63
N TRP A 319 -6.08 7.92 -20.89
CA TRP A 319 -4.69 7.86 -21.32
C TRP A 319 -4.48 8.68 -22.59
N TRP A 320 -3.42 9.50 -22.63
CA TRP A 320 -3.08 10.23 -23.85
C TRP A 320 -2.09 9.40 -24.68
N PRO A 321 -2.43 9.01 -25.93
CA PRO A 321 -1.54 8.23 -26.77
C PRO A 321 -0.19 8.92 -26.98
N GLY A 322 0.89 8.13 -27.07
CA GLY A 322 2.25 8.63 -27.30
C GLY A 322 2.98 9.15 -26.07
N SER A 323 2.40 9.06 -24.86
CA SER A 323 3.17 9.26 -23.63
C SER A 323 4.22 8.17 -23.44
N PHE A 324 5.40 8.60 -23.00
CA PHE A 324 6.46 7.72 -22.51
C PHE A 324 7.26 8.44 -21.43
N GLY A 325 8.05 7.68 -20.67
CA GLY A 325 8.95 8.21 -19.65
C GLY A 325 8.46 7.96 -18.23
N ARG A 326 9.38 8.05 -17.26
CA ARG A 326 9.07 7.75 -15.87
C ARG A 326 8.42 8.93 -15.17
N PHE A 327 7.09 9.00 -15.19
CA PHE A 327 6.34 10.10 -14.56
C PHE A 327 6.42 10.15 -13.02
N ASP A 328 6.89 9.08 -12.38
CA ASP A 328 7.20 9.06 -10.94
C ASP A 328 8.54 9.74 -10.62
N GLU A 329 9.47 9.77 -11.58
CA GLU A 329 10.79 10.41 -11.48
C GLU A 329 10.79 11.80 -12.14
N MET A 330 9.98 11.98 -13.18
CA MET A 330 9.82 13.20 -13.95
C MET A 330 8.35 13.63 -13.92
N PRO A 331 7.90 14.25 -12.82
CA PRO A 331 6.50 14.61 -12.64
C PRO A 331 6.03 15.62 -13.68
N LEU A 332 4.77 15.46 -14.09
CA LEU A 332 4.16 16.23 -15.15
C LEU A 332 3.82 17.65 -14.66
N ARG A 333 4.29 18.66 -15.39
CA ARG A 333 4.04 20.08 -15.05
C ARG A 333 2.67 20.59 -15.50
N SER A 334 2.13 20.04 -16.58
CA SER A 334 0.79 20.41 -17.07
C SER A 334 -0.31 19.83 -16.17
N PHE A 335 -1.27 20.66 -15.77
CA PHE A 335 -2.41 20.25 -14.95
C PHE A 335 -3.22 19.12 -15.62
N ASP A 336 -3.50 19.20 -16.92
CA ASP A 336 -4.27 18.19 -17.66
C ASP A 336 -3.61 16.78 -17.55
N ALA A 337 -2.32 16.68 -17.85
CA ALA A 337 -1.61 15.40 -17.77
C ALA A 337 -1.57 14.85 -16.33
N ARG A 338 -1.38 15.72 -15.31
CA ARG A 338 -1.48 15.30 -13.90
C ARG A 338 -2.87 14.79 -13.55
N ALA A 339 -3.91 15.50 -13.98
CA ALA A 339 -5.29 15.12 -13.71
C ALA A 339 -5.60 13.76 -14.34
N ARG A 340 -5.22 13.53 -15.60
CA ARG A 340 -5.39 12.25 -16.28
C ARG A 340 -4.72 11.10 -15.55
N MET A 341 -3.43 11.24 -15.21
CA MET A 341 -2.68 10.23 -14.42
C MET A 341 -3.35 9.94 -13.08
N THR A 342 -3.71 11.00 -12.37
CA THR A 342 -4.33 10.88 -11.04
C THR A 342 -5.68 10.19 -11.11
N VAL A 343 -6.51 10.49 -12.11
CA VAL A 343 -7.81 9.83 -12.30
C VAL A 343 -7.63 8.35 -12.64
N ILE A 344 -6.68 8.00 -13.49
CA ILE A 344 -6.37 6.59 -13.81
C ILE A 344 -5.96 5.83 -12.54
N GLU A 345 -5.07 6.41 -11.75
CA GLU A 345 -4.63 5.82 -10.49
C GLU A 345 -5.81 5.63 -9.52
N ILE A 346 -6.68 6.64 -9.36
CA ILE A 346 -7.91 6.54 -8.55
C ILE A 346 -8.75 5.37 -9.04
N ILE A 347 -9.00 5.24 -10.35
CA ILE A 347 -9.81 4.17 -10.91
C ILE A 347 -9.22 2.80 -10.55
N LEU A 348 -7.91 2.62 -10.68
CA LEU A 348 -7.22 1.35 -10.40
C LEU A 348 -7.21 1.02 -8.90
N VAL A 349 -6.89 2.00 -8.05
CA VAL A 349 -6.93 1.85 -6.59
C VAL A 349 -8.35 1.55 -6.09
N MET A 350 -9.34 2.29 -6.56
CA MET A 350 -10.74 2.07 -6.22
C MET A 350 -11.23 0.69 -6.66
N THR A 351 -10.87 0.28 -7.88
CA THR A 351 -11.19 -1.04 -8.42
C THR A 351 -10.64 -2.14 -7.52
N PHE A 352 -9.38 -2.04 -7.09
CA PHE A 352 -8.77 -2.98 -6.16
C PHE A 352 -9.48 -2.98 -4.78
N LEU A 353 -9.67 -1.81 -4.17
CA LEU A 353 -10.29 -1.70 -2.84
C LEU A 353 -11.74 -2.21 -2.81
N LEU A 354 -12.51 -1.99 -3.88
CA LEU A 354 -13.93 -2.39 -3.97
C LEU A 354 -14.13 -3.84 -4.39
N ALA A 355 -13.30 -4.35 -5.31
CA ALA A 355 -13.57 -5.61 -6.01
C ALA A 355 -12.37 -6.58 -6.10
N GLY A 356 -11.20 -6.25 -5.55
CA GLY A 356 -10.00 -7.10 -5.66
C GLY A 356 -10.23 -8.55 -5.24
N GLU A 357 -11.02 -8.79 -4.19
CA GLU A 357 -11.38 -10.14 -3.72
C GLU A 357 -12.25 -10.95 -4.70
N ARG A 358 -12.91 -10.28 -5.64
CA ARG A 358 -13.82 -10.88 -6.64
C ARG A 358 -13.12 -11.18 -7.96
N PHE A 359 -11.93 -10.61 -8.19
CA PHE A 359 -11.13 -10.90 -9.39
C PHE A 359 -10.26 -12.15 -9.25
N VAL A 360 -10.11 -12.65 -8.04
CA VAL A 360 -9.25 -13.80 -7.75
C VAL A 360 -10.14 -14.96 -7.34
N ASP A 361 -10.20 -15.97 -8.19
CA ASP A 361 -10.85 -17.22 -7.82
C ASP A 361 -10.06 -17.87 -6.67
N ARG A 362 -10.78 -18.24 -5.62
CA ARG A 362 -10.21 -18.86 -4.41
C ARG A 362 -9.61 -20.22 -4.73
N LYS A 363 -10.15 -20.91 -5.74
CA LYS A 363 -9.72 -22.23 -6.19
C LYS A 363 -8.24 -22.27 -6.59
N ILE A 364 -7.70 -21.15 -7.09
CA ILE A 364 -6.28 -20.98 -7.41
C ILE A 364 -5.39 -21.33 -6.20
N PHE A 365 -5.82 -20.98 -4.99
CA PHE A 365 -5.02 -21.22 -3.79
C PHE A 365 -5.47 -22.45 -3.00
N THR A 366 -6.76 -22.79 -3.05
CA THR A 366 -7.32 -23.92 -2.27
C THR A 366 -7.30 -25.24 -3.02
N GLU A 367 -7.64 -25.25 -4.32
CA GLU A 367 -7.69 -26.46 -5.15
C GLU A 367 -6.37 -26.65 -5.90
N ASP A 368 -5.91 -25.60 -6.59
CA ASP A 368 -4.67 -25.65 -7.40
C ASP A 368 -3.39 -25.52 -6.56
N ASN A 369 -3.53 -25.26 -5.26
CA ASN A 369 -2.43 -25.20 -4.30
C ASN A 369 -1.31 -24.22 -4.71
N MET A 370 -1.64 -23.10 -5.35
CA MET A 370 -0.66 -22.08 -5.78
C MET A 370 -0.04 -21.26 -4.64
N GLY A 371 -0.10 -21.75 -3.39
CA GLY A 371 0.54 -21.13 -2.23
C GLY A 371 2.06 -20.95 -2.39
N PHE A 372 2.72 -21.78 -3.20
CA PHE A 372 4.15 -21.65 -3.52
C PHE A 372 4.50 -20.34 -4.24
N MET A 373 3.54 -19.72 -4.93
CA MET A 373 3.74 -18.43 -5.61
C MET A 373 4.02 -17.30 -4.62
N ASN A 374 3.56 -17.41 -3.38
CA ASN A 374 3.92 -16.45 -2.33
C ASN A 374 5.43 -16.51 -2.03
N THR A 375 5.98 -17.71 -1.88
CA THR A 375 7.42 -17.92 -1.69
C THR A 375 8.21 -17.46 -2.90
N TRP A 376 7.73 -17.80 -4.11
CA TRP A 376 8.32 -17.30 -5.35
C TRP A 376 8.37 -15.78 -5.39
N SER A 377 7.26 -15.09 -5.11
CA SER A 377 7.22 -13.62 -5.18
C SER A 377 8.20 -12.99 -4.19
N LEU A 378 8.34 -13.54 -2.98
CA LEU A 378 9.33 -13.05 -2.02
C LEU A 378 10.76 -13.27 -2.54
N LEU A 379 11.06 -14.46 -3.04
CA LEU A 379 12.38 -14.79 -3.56
C LEU A 379 12.73 -13.95 -4.80
N ALA A 380 11.80 -13.81 -5.74
CA ALA A 380 11.95 -12.99 -6.92
C ALA A 380 12.17 -11.52 -6.54
N TYR A 381 11.37 -10.97 -5.61
CA TYR A 381 11.57 -9.61 -5.13
C TYR A 381 12.98 -9.38 -4.57
N VAL A 382 13.49 -10.31 -3.77
CA VAL A 382 14.82 -10.20 -3.14
C VAL A 382 15.98 -10.43 -4.11
N THR A 383 15.80 -11.26 -5.15
CA THR A 383 16.91 -11.75 -5.99
C THR A 383 16.87 -11.31 -7.46
N HIS A 384 15.75 -10.76 -7.97
CA HIS A 384 15.58 -10.47 -9.41
C HIS A 384 16.69 -9.58 -9.98
N LYS A 385 17.11 -8.52 -9.26
CA LYS A 385 18.16 -7.63 -9.76
C LYS A 385 19.49 -8.36 -9.88
N ALA A 386 19.88 -9.11 -8.85
CA ALA A 386 21.08 -9.93 -8.89
C ALA A 386 21.06 -10.92 -10.06
N ILE A 387 19.92 -11.57 -10.31
CA ILE A 387 19.75 -12.48 -11.46
C ILE A 387 19.92 -11.75 -12.80
N HIS A 388 19.33 -10.56 -12.96
CA HIS A 388 19.49 -9.78 -14.19
C HIS A 388 20.92 -9.27 -14.40
N ILE A 389 21.70 -9.12 -13.35
CA ILE A 389 23.12 -8.74 -13.42
C ILE A 389 23.99 -9.94 -13.80
N THR A 390 23.77 -11.10 -13.18
CA THR A 390 24.64 -12.27 -13.33
C THR A 390 24.29 -13.15 -14.53
N ILE A 391 23.02 -13.21 -14.92
CA ILE A 391 22.54 -14.11 -15.97
C ILE A 391 22.14 -13.31 -17.21
N VAL A 392 22.77 -13.67 -18.33
CA VAL A 392 22.53 -13.02 -19.63
C VAL A 392 21.06 -13.13 -20.06
N SER A 393 20.54 -12.09 -20.72
CA SER A 393 19.22 -12.14 -21.35
C SER A 393 19.25 -13.07 -22.58
N PRO A 394 18.23 -13.93 -22.81
CA PRO A 394 16.95 -14.02 -22.11
C PRO A 394 16.92 -15.03 -20.94
N LEU A 395 18.04 -15.67 -20.59
CA LEU A 395 18.08 -16.73 -19.58
C LEU A 395 17.72 -16.23 -18.17
N SER A 396 17.99 -14.97 -17.83
CA SER A 396 17.52 -14.37 -16.58
C SER A 396 15.99 -14.41 -16.44
N TRP A 397 15.25 -14.21 -17.53
CA TRP A 397 13.80 -14.30 -17.55
C TRP A 397 13.31 -15.73 -17.32
N VAL A 398 13.96 -16.71 -17.96
CA VAL A 398 13.66 -18.14 -17.76
C VAL A 398 13.91 -18.52 -16.31
N LEU A 399 15.01 -18.07 -15.71
CA LEU A 399 15.31 -18.35 -14.30
C LEU A 399 14.21 -17.78 -13.39
N ILE A 400 13.84 -16.50 -13.56
CA ILE A 400 12.87 -15.82 -12.70
C ILE A 400 11.45 -16.38 -12.86
N PHE A 401 10.97 -16.55 -14.09
CA PHE A 401 9.55 -16.85 -14.36
C PHE A 401 9.24 -18.32 -14.60
N LEU A 402 10.23 -19.16 -14.85
CA LEU A 402 10.03 -20.60 -15.04
C LEU A 402 10.70 -21.43 -13.95
N VAL A 403 12.00 -21.25 -13.74
CA VAL A 403 12.76 -22.12 -12.82
C VAL A 403 12.45 -21.82 -11.36
N LEU A 404 12.46 -20.55 -10.92
CA LEU A 404 12.18 -20.20 -9.52
C LEU A 404 10.79 -20.68 -9.05
N PRO A 405 9.68 -20.49 -9.79
CA PRO A 405 8.38 -21.03 -9.40
C PRO A 405 8.40 -22.55 -9.22
N ILE A 406 9.05 -23.29 -10.14
CA ILE A 406 9.17 -24.75 -10.08
C ILE A 406 9.93 -25.17 -8.80
N VAL A 407 11.04 -24.50 -8.49
CA VAL A 407 11.81 -24.74 -7.25
C VAL A 407 10.93 -24.49 -6.02
N CYS A 408 10.19 -23.37 -5.98
CA CYS A 408 9.29 -23.07 -4.88
C CYS A 408 8.15 -24.10 -4.75
N TRP A 409 7.62 -24.61 -5.87
CA TRP A 409 6.58 -25.63 -5.89
C TRP A 409 7.05 -26.97 -5.31
N PHE A 410 8.25 -27.42 -5.68
CA PHE A 410 8.83 -28.62 -5.06
C PHE A 410 9.17 -28.41 -3.58
N GLY A 411 9.57 -27.21 -3.19
CA GLY A 411 9.82 -26.85 -1.80
C GLY A 411 8.55 -26.85 -0.93
N SER A 412 7.42 -26.38 -1.46
CA SER A 412 6.16 -26.28 -0.70
C SER A 412 5.48 -27.62 -0.47
N ARG A 413 5.68 -28.62 -1.36
CA ARG A 413 5.10 -29.97 -1.20
C ARG A 413 5.52 -30.65 0.10
N LYS A 414 6.71 -30.33 0.62
CA LYS A 414 7.20 -30.90 1.89
C LYS A 414 6.52 -30.33 3.13
N GLN A 415 5.77 -29.24 3.01
CA GLN A 415 5.19 -28.49 4.13
C GLN A 415 3.69 -28.68 4.29
N MET A 416 3.00 -29.42 3.41
CA MET A 416 1.59 -29.72 3.64
C MET A 416 1.50 -30.69 4.82
N PRO A 417 0.99 -30.28 5.99
CA PRO A 417 0.73 -31.23 7.06
C PRO A 417 -0.20 -32.28 6.47
N SER A 418 0.18 -33.56 6.63
CA SER A 418 -0.73 -34.68 6.33
C SER A 418 -2.07 -34.32 6.94
N GLU A 419 -3.11 -34.23 6.11
CA GLU A 419 -4.47 -33.92 6.54
C GLU A 419 -4.69 -34.65 7.86
N ASN A 420 -4.79 -33.91 8.97
CA ASN A 420 -5.34 -34.52 10.17
C ASN A 420 -6.75 -34.91 9.74
N PRO A 421 -7.06 -36.21 9.64
CA PRO A 421 -8.39 -36.64 9.23
C PRO A 421 -9.34 -35.89 10.14
N CYS A 422 -10.22 -35.11 9.51
CA CYS A 422 -11.16 -34.25 10.21
C CYS A 422 -11.70 -35.05 11.39
N VAL A 423 -11.48 -34.53 12.60
CA VAL A 423 -12.23 -34.97 13.76
C VAL A 423 -13.68 -34.77 13.35
N ASP A 424 -14.35 -35.89 13.05
CA ASP A 424 -15.76 -35.93 12.71
C ASP A 424 -16.50 -35.14 13.79
N ALA A 425 -16.87 -33.92 13.44
CA ALA A 425 -17.74 -33.10 14.27
C ALA A 425 -19.10 -33.81 14.23
N LYS A 426 -19.27 -34.76 15.15
CA LYS A 426 -20.56 -35.39 15.44
C LYS A 426 -21.58 -34.28 15.67
N SER A 427 -22.45 -34.12 14.67
CA SER A 427 -23.75 -33.46 14.77
C SER A 427 -24.65 -34.21 15.74
#